data_AF-A0A8T8DXK3-F1
#
_entry.id   AF-A0A8T8DXK3-F1
#
_cell.length_a   1.000
_cell.length_b   1.000
_cell.length_c   1.000
_cell.angle_alpha   90.00
_cell.angle_beta   90.00
_cell.angle_gamma   90.00
#
_symmetry.space_group_name_H-M   'P 1'
#
loop_
_entity.id
_entity.type
_entity.pdbx_description
1 polymer ?
#
loop_
_entity_poly.entity_id
_entity_poly.type
_entity_poly.pdbx_seq_one_letter_code
_entity_poly.pdbx_strand_id
1 'polypeptide(L)' 'MSQIRTPPTDDDSDPWAELAEHEDTLEMLIEEDVPMAEDAEILLEELEERGYR' A
#
# COMPACT_ATOMS: atom_id res chain seq x y z
N MET A 1 -19.88 16.08 30.62
CA MET A 1 -18.67 16.31 29.81
C MET A 1 -18.22 14.94 29.33
N SER A 2 -18.73 14.47 28.19
CA SER A 2 -18.35 13.16 27.64
C SER A 2 -16.99 13.29 26.98
N GLN A 3 -15.96 12.72 27.60
CA GLN A 3 -14.66 12.54 26.98
C GLN A 3 -14.80 11.48 25.89
N ILE A 4 -14.81 11.93 24.64
CA ILE A 4 -14.63 11.07 23.48
C ILE A 4 -13.18 10.60 23.55
N ARG A 5 -12.95 9.36 23.96
CA ARG A 5 -11.66 8.69 23.76
C ARG A 5 -11.58 8.33 22.28
N THR A 6 -10.99 9.21 21.48
CA THR A 6 -10.40 8.80 20.21
C THR A 6 -9.34 7.74 20.52
N PRO A 7 -9.36 6.55 19.89
CA PRO A 7 -8.25 5.63 20.00
C PRO A 7 -7.00 6.34 19.42
N PRO A 8 -5.82 6.13 20.01
CA PRO A 8 -4.59 6.59 19.39
C PRO A 8 -4.44 5.77 18.11
N THR A 9 -4.73 6.38 16.97
CA THR A 9 -4.24 5.87 15.69
C THR A 9 -2.76 6.24 15.68
N ASP A 10 -1.93 5.47 16.39
CA ASP A 10 -0.46 5.51 16.31
C ASP A 10 -0.04 4.93 14.94
N ASP A 11 -0.60 5.47 13.88
CA ASP A 11 -0.44 4.99 12.51
C ASP A 11 0.22 6.11 11.70
N ASP A 12 1.40 6.50 12.18
CA ASP A 12 2.44 7.15 11.36
C ASP A 12 3.13 6.09 10.48
N SER A 13 2.49 4.94 10.23
CA SER A 13 2.97 3.93 9.30
C SER A 13 2.92 4.53 7.91
N ASP A 14 4.07 4.57 7.27
CA ASP A 14 4.19 5.07 5.91
C ASP A 14 3.37 4.16 4.98
N PRO A 15 2.33 4.68 4.29
CA PRO A 15 1.48 3.86 3.44
C PRO A 15 2.25 3.17 2.32
N TRP A 16 3.40 3.71 1.90
CA TRP A 16 4.27 3.07 0.93
C TRP A 16 5.06 1.91 1.53
N ALA A 17 5.44 2.00 2.82
CA ALA A 17 6.08 0.89 3.51
C ALA A 17 5.12 -0.29 3.68
N GLU A 18 3.87 -0.04 4.06
CA GLU A 18 2.83 -1.08 4.14
C GLU A 18 2.55 -1.68 2.75
N LEU A 19 2.46 -0.85 1.71
CA LEU A 19 2.26 -1.33 0.35
C LEU A 19 3.41 -2.21 -0.14
N ALA A 20 4.65 -1.88 0.22
CA ALA A 20 5.83 -2.68 -0.11
C ALA A 20 5.78 -4.08 0.52
N GLU A 21 5.20 -4.22 1.73
CA GLU A 21 4.97 -5.54 2.34
C GLU A 21 4.00 -6.41 1.53
N HIS A 22 3.21 -5.80 0.64
CA HIS A 22 2.24 -6.45 -0.22
C HIS A 22 2.65 -6.46 -1.71
N GLU A 23 3.95 -6.31 -2.03
CA GLU A 23 4.51 -6.36 -3.39
C GLU A 23 4.03 -7.61 -4.16
N ASP A 24 4.15 -8.80 -3.55
CA ASP A 24 3.70 -10.07 -4.15
C ASP A 24 2.23 -10.06 -4.59
N THR A 25 1.39 -9.31 -3.87
CA THR A 25 -0.04 -9.20 -4.21
C THR A 25 -0.22 -8.30 -5.43
N LEU A 26 0.55 -7.22 -5.54
CA LEU A 26 0.53 -6.36 -6.73
C LEU A 26 1.01 -7.14 -7.97
N GLU A 27 2.07 -7.94 -7.84
CA GLU A 27 2.54 -8.81 -8.93
C GLU A 27 1.47 -9.81 -9.35
N MET A 28 0.81 -10.46 -8.39
CA MET A 28 -0.30 -11.39 -8.68
C MET A 28 -1.46 -10.70 -9.42
N LEU A 29 -1.80 -9.46 -9.08
CA LEU A 29 -2.86 -8.72 -9.79
C LEU A 29 -2.50 -8.46 -11.26
N ILE A 30 -1.22 -8.20 -11.54
CA ILE A 30 -0.70 -8.02 -12.90
C ILE A 30 -0.72 -9.36 -13.66
N GLU A 31 -0.25 -10.44 -13.02
CA GLU A 31 -0.23 -11.78 -13.62
C GLU A 31 -1.62 -12.30 -13.97
N GLU A 32 -2.62 -12.01 -13.11
CA GLU A 32 -4.01 -12.43 -13.33
C GLU A 32 -4.77 -11.54 -14.33
N ASP A 33 -4.16 -10.46 -14.82
CA ASP A 33 -4.77 -9.49 -15.76
C ASP A 33 -6.16 -9.02 -15.29
N VAL A 34 -6.28 -8.76 -13.99
CA VAL A 34 -7.52 -8.25 -13.41
C VAL A 34 -7.67 -6.75 -13.72
N PRO A 35 -8.86 -6.15 -13.58
CA PRO A 35 -9.05 -4.72 -13.87
C PRO A 35 -8.15 -3.74 -13.09
N MET A 36 -7.49 -4.21 -12.02
CA MET A 36 -6.57 -3.44 -11.20
C MET A 36 -5.09 -3.69 -11.54
N ALA A 37 -4.79 -4.49 -12.58
CA ALA A 37 -3.43 -4.79 -13.02
C ALA A 37 -2.65 -3.54 -13.42
N GLU A 38 -3.27 -2.62 -14.17
CA GLU A 38 -2.63 -1.36 -14.59
C GLU A 38 -2.30 -0.48 -13.38
N ASP A 39 -3.20 -0.38 -12.41
CA ASP A 39 -2.95 0.34 -11.16
C ASP A 39 -1.84 -0.33 -10.34
N ALA A 40 -1.80 -1.66 -10.30
CA ALA A 40 -0.76 -2.43 -9.59
C ALA A 40 0.62 -2.24 -10.23
N GLU A 41 0.72 -2.18 -11.56
CA GLU A 41 1.97 -1.90 -12.27
C GLU A 41 2.50 -0.51 -11.92
N ILE A 42 1.64 0.51 -11.92
CA ILE A 42 2.00 1.88 -11.50
C ILE A 42 2.49 1.90 -10.04
N LEU A 43 1.80 1.20 -9.14
CA LEU A 43 2.19 1.16 -7.73
C LEU A 43 3.55 0.49 -7.52
N LEU A 44 3.88 -0.57 -8.26
CA LEU A 44 5.19 -1.21 -8.21
C LEU A 44 6.30 -0.30 -8.73
N GLU A 45 6.04 0.46 -9.80
CA GLU A 45 7.00 1.44 -10.33
C GLU A 45 7.25 2.57 -9.31
N GLU A 46 6.18 3.09 -8.68
CA GLU A 46 6.27 4.14 -7.67
C GLU A 46 6.98 3.69 -6.38
N LEU A 47 6.90 2.38 -6.03
CA LEU A 47 7.66 1.78 -4.93
C LEU A 47 9.16 1.73 -5.22
N GLU A 48 9.55 1.36 -6.44
CA GLU A 48 10.95 1.37 -6.88
C GLU A 48 11.51 2.80 -6.91
N GLU A 49 10.76 3.77 -7.47
CA GLU A 49 11.18 5.18 -7.52
C GLU A 49 11.43 5.78 -6.13
N ARG A 50 10.67 5.32 -5.12
CA ARG A 50 10.82 5.78 -3.73
C ARG A 50 11.84 4.96 -2.92
N GLY A 51 12.35 3.86 -3.47
CA GLY A 51 13.34 3.01 -2.81
C GLY A 51 12.76 2.08 -1.74
N TYR A 52 11.50 1.69 -1.85
CA TYR A 52 10.93 0.60 -1.06
C TYR A 52 11.19 -0.78 -1.67
N ARG A 53 11.53 -0.82 -2.97
CA ARG A 53 11.87 -2.00 -3.77
C ARG A 53 13.31 -1.94 -4.27
#